data_AF-A0A5E7IQ96-F1
#
_entry.id   AF-A0A5E7IQ96-F1
#
_cell.length_a   1.000
_cell.length_b   1.000
_cell.length_c   1.000
_cell.angle_alpha   90.00
_cell.angle_beta   90.00
_cell.angle_gamma   90.00
#
_symmetry.space_group_name_H-M   'P 1'
#
loop_
_entity.id
_entity.type
_entity.pdbx_description
1 polymer ?
#
loop_
_entity_poly.entity_id
_entity_poly.type
_entity_poly.pdbx_seq_one_letter_code
_entity_poly.pdbx_strand_id
1 'polypeptide(L)'
;MTAQGGVSFTEGMVILVAPGFDVENGHYCVAKMIDTNEATFKQFIWDSGRAYLKPLNPAFSTVEVDDAWQIVGKVVDAKWPRSVLL
;
A
#
# COMPACT_ATOMS: atom_id res chain seq x y z
N MET A 1 7.72 0.22 -5.09
CA MET A 1 7.30 1.61 -4.82
C MET A 1 8.43 2.33 -4.08
N THR A 2 9.29 3.04 -4.81
CA THR A 2 10.48 3.70 -4.24
C THR A 2 10.12 5.09 -3.71
N ALA A 3 10.38 5.35 -2.43
CA ALA A 3 10.21 6.68 -1.84
C ALA A 3 11.49 7.53 -2.03
N GLN A 4 11.33 8.86 -2.12
CA GLN A 4 12.47 9.80 -2.15
C GLN A 4 13.08 10.05 -0.74
N GLY A 5 12.41 9.59 0.32
CA GLY A 5 12.90 9.65 1.70
C GLY A 5 12.04 8.78 2.64
N GLY A 6 12.59 8.35 3.77
CA GLY A 6 11.92 7.45 4.72
C GLY A 6 11.97 5.96 4.31
N VAL A 7 10.96 5.18 4.70
CA VAL A 7 10.88 3.75 4.37
C VAL A 7 10.60 3.59 2.87
N SER A 8 11.45 2.84 2.17
CA SER A 8 11.32 2.58 0.74
C SER A 8 11.13 1.08 0.49
N PHE A 9 10.24 0.75 -0.45
CA PHE A 9 9.91 -0.63 -0.82
C PHE A 9 10.33 -0.82 -2.27
N THR A 10 11.56 -1.26 -2.48
CA THR A 10 12.10 -1.46 -3.82
C THR A 10 11.45 -2.67 -4.49
N GLU A 11 11.53 -2.69 -5.81
CA GLU A 11 11.11 -3.85 -6.59
C GLU A 11 11.86 -5.11 -6.12
N GLY A 12 11.14 -6.24 -6.08
CA GLY A 12 11.68 -7.53 -5.62
C GLY A 12 11.52 -7.79 -4.11
N MET A 13 11.18 -6.79 -3.29
CA MET A 13 10.83 -7.04 -1.89
C MET A 13 9.48 -7.76 -1.77
N VAL A 14 9.38 -8.65 -0.77
CA VAL A 14 8.14 -9.35 -0.41
C VAL A 14 7.52 -8.65 0.80
N ILE A 15 6.23 -8.32 0.70
CA ILE A 15 5.45 -7.73 1.78
C ILE A 15 4.50 -8.77 2.41
N LEU A 16 4.29 -8.67 3.72
CA LEU A 16 3.28 -9.46 4.44
C LEU A 16 2.04 -8.61 4.69
N VAL A 17 0.89 -9.09 4.22
CA VAL A 17 -0.40 -8.40 4.33
C VAL A 17 -1.28 -9.14 5.33
N ALA A 18 -1.81 -8.41 6.31
CA ALA A 18 -2.72 -8.90 7.33
C ALA A 18 -4.15 -8.38 7.05
N PRO A 19 -5.07 -9.22 6.56
CA PRO A 19 -6.40 -8.79 6.11
C PRO A 19 -7.40 -8.48 7.23
N GLY A 20 -7.16 -8.97 8.45
CA GLY A 20 -8.05 -8.78 9.60
C GLY A 20 -7.71 -7.58 10.50
N PHE A 21 -6.80 -6.71 10.07
CA PHE A 21 -6.37 -5.55 10.85
C PHE A 21 -6.91 -4.27 10.22
N ASP A 22 -7.43 -3.38 11.06
CA ASP A 22 -7.82 -2.05 10.64
C ASP A 22 -6.62 -1.28 10.08
N VAL A 23 -6.84 -0.59 8.97
CA VAL A 23 -5.83 0.26 8.34
C VAL A 23 -6.04 1.69 8.83
N GLU A 24 -5.25 2.08 9.83
CA GLU A 24 -5.25 3.45 10.34
C GLU A 24 -4.42 4.41 9.47
N ASN A 25 -4.62 5.72 9.68
CA ASN A 25 -3.89 6.78 8.99
C ASN A 25 -2.37 6.58 9.07
N GLY A 26 -1.69 6.67 7.92
CA GLY A 26 -0.24 6.54 7.80
C GLY A 26 0.24 5.11 7.60
N HIS A 27 -0.60 4.09 7.79
CA HIS A 27 -0.23 2.71 7.53
C HIS A 27 -0.11 2.41 6.04
N TYR A 28 0.75 1.45 5.71
CA TYR A 28 0.79 0.88 4.37
C TYR A 28 -0.26 -0.21 4.23
N CYS A 29 -0.90 -0.29 3.08
CA CYS A 29 -1.94 -1.27 2.80
C CYS A 29 -1.86 -1.78 1.36
N VAL A 30 -2.49 -2.92 1.15
CA VAL A 30 -2.89 -3.35 -0.19
C VAL A 30 -4.36 -3.01 -0.36
N ALA A 31 -4.68 -2.31 -1.44
CA ALA A 31 -6.04 -2.04 -1.90
C ALA A 31 -6.24 -2.69 -3.26
N LYS A 32 -7.48 -3.03 -3.60
CA LYS A 32 -7.83 -3.55 -4.92
C LYS A 32 -9.02 -2.82 -5.51
N MET A 33 -9.06 -2.68 -6.82
CA MET A 33 -10.27 -2.28 -7.52
C MET A 33 -11.27 -3.44 -7.55
N ILE A 34 -12.53 -3.17 -7.25
CA ILE A 34 -13.58 -4.20 -7.18
C ILE A 34 -13.84 -4.81 -8.56
N ASP A 35 -13.95 -3.97 -9.59
CA ASP A 35 -14.34 -4.41 -10.94
C ASP A 35 -13.25 -5.18 -11.68
N THR A 36 -11.99 -4.73 -11.56
CA THR A 36 -10.86 -5.31 -12.30
C THR A 36 -10.08 -6.33 -11.47
N ASN A 37 -10.30 -6.37 -10.16
CA ASN A 37 -9.51 -7.13 -9.20
C ASN A 37 -8.00 -6.77 -9.23
N GLU A 38 -7.64 -5.60 -9.78
CA GLU A 38 -6.27 -5.11 -9.80
C GLU A 38 -5.85 -4.59 -8.42
N ALA A 39 -4.74 -5.10 -7.90
CA ALA A 39 -4.23 -4.74 -6.58
C ALA A 39 -3.11 -3.69 -6.66
N THR A 40 -3.10 -2.77 -5.70
CA THR A 40 -2.08 -1.74 -5.54
C THR A 40 -1.56 -1.69 -4.11
N PHE A 41 -0.28 -1.32 -3.97
CA PHE A 41 0.37 -1.08 -2.68
C PHE A 41 0.59 0.43 -2.49
N LYS A 42 0.02 0.99 -1.43
CA LYS A 42 -0.05 2.43 -1.16
C LYS A 42 0.00 2.70 0.35
N GLN A 43 0.27 3.94 0.74
CA GLN A 43 0.06 4.42 2.11
C GLN A 43 -1.40 4.90 2.23
N PHE A 44 -2.12 4.41 3.23
CA PHE A 44 -3.45 4.88 3.57
C PHE A 44 -3.35 6.19 4.34
N ILE A 45 -4.10 7.20 3.90
CA ILE A 45 -4.14 8.52 4.53
C ILE A 45 -5.60 8.84 4.86
N TRP A 46 -5.84 9.27 6.09
CA TRP A 46 -7.12 9.87 6.49
C TRP A 46 -6.91 11.36 6.71
N ASP A 47 -7.56 12.18 5.90
CA ASP A 47 -7.47 13.63 5.99
C ASP A 47 -8.83 14.27 5.76
N SER A 48 -9.20 15.20 6.66
CA SER A 48 -10.43 16.00 6.56
C SER A 48 -11.70 15.18 6.32
N GLY A 49 -11.79 13.98 6.93
CA GLY A 49 -12.94 13.08 6.84
C GLY A 49 -12.98 12.21 5.57
N ARG A 50 -11.92 12.22 4.77
CA ARG A 50 -11.78 11.42 3.55
C ARG A 50 -10.58 10.50 3.64
N ALA A 51 -10.71 9.34 3.01
CA ALA A 51 -9.64 8.35 2.89
C ALA A 51 -8.94 8.48 1.54
N TYR A 52 -7.62 8.28 1.53
CA TYR A 52 -6.80 8.38 0.33
C TYR A 52 -5.73 7.28 0.30
N LEU A 53 -5.36 6.88 -0.92
CA LEU A 53 -4.24 6.01 -1.23
C LEU A 53 -3.09 6.84 -1.78
N LYS A 54 -2.13 7.17 -0.93
CA LYS A 54 -0.94 7.93 -1.28
C LYS A 54 0.17 7.01 -1.80
N PRO A 55 0.71 7.24 -3.00
CA PRO A 55 1.87 6.50 -3.47
C PRO A 55 3.14 6.93 -2.72
N LEU A 56 4.05 5.97 -2.51
CA LEU A 56 5.38 6.28 -1.97
C LEU A 56 6.27 6.97 -3.01
N ASN A 57 6.08 6.66 -4.29
CA ASN A 57 6.76 7.35 -5.39
C ASN A 57 5.96 8.62 -5.77
N PRO A 58 6.52 9.83 -5.57
CA PRO A 58 5.82 11.09 -5.87
C PRO A 58 5.46 11.29 -7.35
N ALA A 59 6.04 10.50 -8.26
CA ALA A 59 5.70 10.55 -9.68
C ALA A 59 4.27 10.05 -9.97
N PHE A 60 3.62 9.38 -9.01
CA PHE A 60 2.25 8.91 -9.12
C PHE A 60 1.32 9.79 -8.29
N SER A 61 0.07 9.92 -8.73
CA SER A 61 -0.95 10.70 -8.03
C SER A 61 -1.54 9.93 -6.84
N THR A 62 -1.88 10.67 -5.79
CA THR A 62 -2.76 10.18 -4.70
C THR A 62 -4.18 10.00 -5.25
N VAL A 63 -4.85 8.93 -4.82
CA VAL A 63 -6.22 8.60 -5.22
C VAL A 63 -7.13 8.64 -3.99
N GLU A 64 -8.31 9.23 -4.09
CA GLU A 64 -9.33 9.17 -3.04
C GLU A 64 -9.96 7.76 -3.00
N VAL A 65 -10.18 7.21 -1.81
CA VAL A 65 -10.85 5.92 -1.63
C VAL A 65 -12.35 6.17 -1.71
N ASP A 66 -12.96 5.61 -2.75
CA ASP A 66 -14.40 5.59 -2.98
C ASP A 66 -14.92 4.13 -3.02
N ASP A 67 -16.17 3.95 -3.46
CA ASP A 67 -16.82 2.64 -3.54
C ASP A 67 -16.18 1.69 -4.57
N ALA A 68 -15.26 2.16 -5.44
CA ALA A 68 -14.56 1.30 -6.39
C ALA A 68 -13.38 0.55 -5.75
N TRP A 69 -12.93 0.99 -4.57
CA TRP A 69 -11.78 0.43 -3.88
C TRP A 69 -12.18 -0.43 -2.68
N GLN A 70 -11.52 -1.58 -2.56
CA GLN A 70 -11.56 -2.41 -1.37
C GLN A 70 -10.18 -2.47 -0.74
N ILE A 71 -10.07 -2.12 0.54
CA ILE A 71 -8.86 -2.38 1.32
C ILE A 71 -8.76 -3.88 1.59
N VAL A 72 -7.67 -4.50 1.14
CA VAL A 72 -7.42 -5.94 1.30
C VAL A 72 -6.80 -6.22 2.67
N GLY A 73 -5.91 -5.35 3.15
CA GLY A 73 -5.30 -5.51 4.46
C GLY A 73 -4.12 -4.58 4.71
N LYS A 74 -3.68 -4.56 5.97
CA LYS A 74 -2.53 -3.80 6.45
C LYS A 74 -1.23 -4.51 6.09
N VAL A 75 -0.22 -3.78 5.66
CA VAL A 75 1.15 -4.31 5.51
C VAL A 75 1.84 -4.24 6.86
N VAL A 76 2.32 -5.39 7.34
CA VAL A 76 2.91 -5.55 8.68
C VAL A 76 4.39 -5.90 8.67
N ASP A 77 4.92 -6.39 7.54
CA ASP A 77 6.34 -6.71 7.37
C ASP A 77 6.75 -6.58 5.90
N ALA A 78 8.04 -6.37 5.65
CA ALA A 78 8.64 -6.35 4.32
C ALA A 78 10.09 -6.80 4.36
N LYS A 79 10.44 -7.73 3.48
CA LYS A 79 11.78 -8.33 3.44
C LYS A 79 12.21 -8.72 2.03
N TRP A 80 13.51 -8.86 1.82
CA TRP A 80 14.02 -9.50 0.62
C TRP A 80 13.73 -11.01 0.63
N PRO A 81 13.27 -11.59 -0.49
CA PRO A 81 13.08 -13.02 -0.60
C PRO A 81 14.43 -13.73 -0.47
N ARG A 82 14.46 -14.83 0.29
CA ARG A 82 15.70 -15.61 0.54
C ARG A 82 16.33 -16.17 -0.74
N SER A 83 15.56 -16.33 -1.81
CA SER A 83 16.03 -16.84 -3.10
C SER A 83 16.89 -15.86 -3.90
N VAL A 84 16.97 -14.59 -3.50
CA VAL A 84 17.75 -13.53 -4.19
C VAL A 84 19.08 -13.23 -3.49
N LEU A 85 19.38 -13.91 -2.37
CA LEU A 85 20.59 -13.75 -1.57
C LEU A 85 21.66 -14.83 -1.82
N LEU A 86 21.46 -15.69 -2.84
CA LEU A 86 22.43 -16.70 -3.31
C LEU A 86 23.00 -16.25 -4.66
#